data_AF-A0A6M4H8V5-F1
#
_entry.id   AF-A0A6M4H8V5-F1
#
_cell.length_a   1.000
_cell.length_b   1.000
_cell.length_c   1.000
_cell.angle_alpha   90.00
_cell.angle_beta   90.00
_cell.angle_gamma   90.00
#
_symmetry.space_group_name_H-M   'P 1'
#
loop_
_entity.id
_entity.type
_entity.pdbx_description
1 polymer ?
#
loop_
_entity_poly.entity_id
_entity_poly.type
_entity_poly.pdbx_seq_one_letter_code
_entity_poly.pdbx_strand_id
1 'polypeptide(L)'
;MKTVAAWLLGSAALAFAPHAVSAEFATPDGPEPANVAEIAAFLKQDRYDLELLISFGTSKGGSAGHLALAIRDAAPNGDDLVYSANFYADRSPEHAKDYYTDELMVAIPKMEYLYGTRSTLNPKAAFGLDFGEVYKRSVVGVRVYGVPAKEKDGLVAFFKRMNADFKRKAKDVEYHDREVKYDYMHLNCAKTIASGFKYGAGYHDIEIKGPKLLPGHTIVVAALHANIPADMALKLVKAWDKRGYRVETVLYRKYEGSPYVDPHEEAKVAFKDLPNRFPSVLSLDFRNDQGDYEDFDNLYAMYLFYNLGRYGVKLNGETKLIEVGMTNVPMTYVIAEKLARQSAEDDSKGFLRRLPYSPKGKPVGSEEKNAPPSQ
;
A
#
# COMPACT_ATOMS: atom_id res chain seq x y z
N MET A 1 -53.77 -69.18 7.60
CA MET A 1 -52.39 -69.72 7.43
C MET A 1 -51.44 -68.57 7.16
N LYS A 2 -50.37 -68.49 7.95
CA LYS A 2 -49.08 -67.78 7.73
C LYS A 2 -49.06 -66.24 7.83
N THR A 3 -48.75 -65.78 9.05
CA THR A 3 -47.66 -64.85 9.45
C THR A 3 -46.95 -64.02 8.37
N VAL A 4 -46.68 -62.73 8.65
CA VAL A 4 -45.37 -62.21 9.13
C VAL A 4 -45.52 -60.74 9.53
N ALA A 5 -44.97 -60.40 10.70
CA ALA A 5 -44.73 -59.04 11.18
C ALA A 5 -43.42 -58.50 10.59
N ALA A 6 -43.34 -57.20 10.29
CA ALA A 6 -42.07 -56.48 10.26
C ALA A 6 -42.30 -54.97 10.46
N TRP A 7 -41.79 -54.48 11.59
CA TRP A 7 -41.39 -53.10 11.82
C TRP A 7 -40.46 -52.61 10.70
N LEU A 8 -40.41 -51.29 10.44
CA LEU A 8 -39.18 -50.54 10.15
C LEU A 8 -39.43 -49.02 10.08
N LEU A 9 -38.88 -48.34 11.09
CA LEU A 9 -38.12 -47.08 11.05
C LEU A 9 -38.75 -45.83 10.40
N GLY A 10 -39.20 -44.92 11.26
CA GLY A 10 -39.29 -43.49 10.96
C GLY A 10 -37.90 -42.90 10.73
N SER A 11 -37.69 -42.32 9.56
CA SER A 11 -36.49 -41.57 9.21
C SER A 11 -36.59 -40.16 9.81
N ALA A 12 -35.93 -39.92 10.95
CA ALA A 12 -35.65 -38.57 11.41
C ALA A 12 -34.60 -37.96 10.47
N ALA A 13 -35.04 -37.14 9.52
CA ALA A 13 -34.15 -36.30 8.74
C ALA A 13 -33.53 -35.24 9.66
N LEU A 14 -32.33 -35.54 10.20
CA LEU A 14 -31.48 -34.50 10.77
C LEU A 14 -31.08 -33.57 9.62
N ALA A 15 -31.73 -32.42 9.55
CA ALA A 15 -31.27 -31.29 8.78
C ALA A 15 -29.91 -30.87 9.35
N PHE A 16 -28.83 -31.24 8.67
CA PHE A 16 -27.53 -30.60 8.87
C PHE A 16 -27.64 -29.17 8.35
N ALA A 17 -27.99 -28.25 9.24
CA ALA A 17 -27.71 -26.84 9.00
C ALA A 17 -26.18 -26.71 8.91
N PRO A 18 -25.61 -26.23 7.79
CA PRO A 18 -24.20 -25.89 7.76
C PRO A 18 -23.97 -24.88 8.88
N HIS A 19 -23.11 -25.24 9.83
CA HIS A 19 -22.66 -24.28 10.81
C HIS A 19 -21.93 -23.21 9.99
N ALA A 20 -22.53 -22.03 9.86
CA ALA A 20 -21.83 -20.87 9.35
C ALA A 20 -20.69 -20.61 10.33
N VAL A 21 -19.50 -21.13 10.02
CA VAL A 21 -18.28 -20.78 10.74
C VAL A 21 -18.12 -19.29 10.49
N SER A 22 -18.36 -18.49 11.53
CA SER A 22 -18.08 -17.05 11.46
C SER A 22 -16.61 -16.90 11.07
N ALA A 23 -16.35 -16.18 9.98
CA ALA A 23 -14.99 -15.90 9.55
C ALA A 23 -14.21 -15.24 10.69
N GLU A 24 -12.94 -15.65 10.84
CA GLU A 24 -12.07 -15.18 11.92
C GLU A 24 -11.68 -13.71 11.69
N PHE A 25 -11.38 -12.98 12.77
CA PHE A 25 -10.84 -11.62 12.66
C PHE A 25 -9.57 -11.61 11.78
N ALA A 26 -9.37 -10.53 11.02
CA ALA A 26 -8.24 -10.41 10.08
C ALA A 26 -8.24 -11.45 8.95
N THR A 27 -9.42 -11.95 8.55
CA THR A 27 -9.61 -12.76 7.34
C THR A 27 -10.71 -12.14 6.47
N PRO A 28 -10.78 -12.45 5.16
CA PRO A 28 -11.88 -12.04 4.32
C PRO A 28 -13.23 -12.43 4.93
N ASP A 29 -14.20 -11.52 4.86
CA ASP A 29 -15.55 -11.63 5.45
C ASP A 29 -15.60 -11.70 7.00
N GLY A 30 -14.44 -11.67 7.67
CA GLY A 30 -14.32 -11.62 9.12
C GLY A 30 -14.84 -10.32 9.73
N PRO A 31 -14.92 -10.23 11.07
CA PRO A 31 -15.26 -8.98 11.74
C PRO A 31 -14.18 -7.91 11.52
N GLU A 32 -14.63 -6.68 11.25
CA GLU A 32 -13.78 -5.48 11.24
C GLU A 32 -13.53 -4.97 12.67
N PRO A 33 -12.50 -4.12 12.89
CA PRO A 33 -12.31 -3.48 14.18
C PRO A 33 -13.51 -2.59 14.54
N ALA A 34 -14.06 -2.77 15.75
CA ALA A 34 -15.31 -2.11 16.12
C ALA A 34 -15.25 -0.57 16.17
N ASN A 35 -14.04 0.01 16.28
CA ASN A 35 -13.82 1.45 16.40
C ASN A 35 -13.26 2.11 15.12
N VAL A 36 -13.36 1.46 13.94
CA VAL A 36 -12.89 2.04 12.66
C VAL A 36 -13.45 3.45 12.44
N ALA A 37 -14.75 3.65 12.64
CA ALA A 37 -15.40 4.96 12.43
C ALA A 37 -14.87 6.05 13.37
N GLU A 38 -14.61 5.70 14.63
CA GLU A 38 -14.04 6.61 15.63
C GLU A 38 -12.62 7.04 15.23
N ILE A 39 -11.78 6.07 14.84
CA ILE A 39 -10.41 6.36 14.42
C ILE A 39 -10.38 7.15 13.11
N ALA A 40 -11.28 6.86 12.16
CA ALA A 40 -11.43 7.66 10.95
C ALA A 40 -11.74 9.13 11.30
N ALA A 41 -12.70 9.36 12.20
CA ALA A 41 -13.06 10.70 12.66
C ALA A 41 -11.88 11.41 13.36
N PHE A 42 -11.16 10.71 14.23
CA PHE A 42 -9.96 11.24 14.90
C PHE A 42 -8.90 11.66 13.88
N LEU A 43 -8.52 10.77 12.97
CA LEU A 43 -7.49 11.03 11.98
C LEU A 43 -7.85 12.17 11.02
N LYS A 44 -9.15 12.39 10.76
CA LYS A 44 -9.68 13.47 9.93
C LYS A 44 -9.72 14.83 10.63
N GLN A 45 -9.45 14.93 11.93
CA GLN A 45 -9.28 16.22 12.60
C GLN A 45 -8.14 17.02 11.97
N ASP A 46 -7.11 16.33 11.48
CA ASP A 46 -6.11 16.92 10.61
C ASP A 46 -6.70 17.23 9.24
N ARG A 47 -6.58 18.49 8.81
CA ARG A 47 -7.10 18.99 7.52
C ARG A 47 -6.10 18.80 6.37
N TYR A 48 -5.55 17.60 6.20
CA TYR A 48 -4.75 17.27 5.01
C TYR A 48 -5.66 17.22 3.77
N ASP A 49 -5.09 17.31 2.59
CA ASP A 49 -5.82 17.30 1.31
C ASP A 49 -5.65 15.99 0.55
N LEU A 50 -4.45 15.42 0.63
CA LEU A 50 -4.04 14.17 0.00
C LEU A 50 -3.30 13.31 1.02
N GLU A 51 -3.34 12.00 0.85
CA GLU A 51 -2.48 11.06 1.58
C GLU A 51 -1.92 10.03 0.60
N LEU A 52 -0.62 10.09 0.31
CA LEU A 52 0.06 9.06 -0.49
C LEU A 52 0.33 7.86 0.41
N LEU A 53 -0.28 6.73 0.08
CA LEU A 53 -0.19 5.49 0.83
C LEU A 53 0.90 4.62 0.19
N ILE A 54 1.95 4.38 0.97
CA ILE A 54 3.10 3.58 0.59
C ILE A 54 3.03 2.28 1.38
N SER A 55 2.46 1.25 0.78
CA SER A 55 2.39 -0.07 1.40
C SER A 55 3.75 -0.76 1.24
N PHE A 56 4.35 -1.16 2.36
CA PHE A 56 5.67 -1.77 2.40
C PHE A 56 5.64 -3.07 3.18
N GLY A 57 6.31 -4.08 2.64
CA GLY A 57 6.22 -5.48 3.05
C GLY A 57 6.26 -6.37 1.82
N THR A 58 6.90 -7.53 1.94
CA THR A 58 7.10 -8.45 0.82
C THR A 58 6.01 -9.50 0.79
N SER A 59 5.35 -9.68 -0.36
CA SER A 59 4.84 -11.00 -0.75
C SER A 59 5.99 -11.80 -1.35
N LYS A 60 6.01 -13.14 -1.20
CA LYS A 60 7.02 -13.98 -1.88
C LYS A 60 6.92 -13.89 -3.41
N GLY A 61 5.75 -13.47 -3.93
CA GLY A 61 5.54 -13.09 -5.32
C GLY A 61 6.13 -11.74 -5.74
N GLY A 62 6.82 -11.02 -4.83
CA GLY A 62 7.77 -10.00 -5.26
C GLY A 62 7.32 -8.55 -5.35
N SER A 63 6.13 -8.21 -4.88
CA SER A 63 5.70 -6.80 -4.89
C SER A 63 6.68 -5.95 -4.06
N ALA A 64 7.46 -5.10 -4.72
CA ALA A 64 8.41 -4.15 -4.13
C ALA A 64 7.67 -2.94 -3.52
N GLY A 65 6.64 -3.23 -2.71
CA GLY A 65 5.69 -2.26 -2.21
C GLY A 65 4.60 -1.88 -3.22
N HIS A 66 3.69 -1.05 -2.77
CA HIS A 66 2.55 -0.57 -3.54
C HIS A 66 2.30 0.92 -3.25
N LEU A 67 1.89 1.67 -4.28
CA LEU A 67 1.52 3.07 -4.13
C LEU A 67 0.04 3.24 -4.44
N ALA A 68 -0.65 3.91 -3.52
CA ALA A 68 -2.00 4.38 -3.68
C ALA A 68 -2.11 5.84 -3.23
N LEU A 69 -3.17 6.54 -3.65
CA LEU A 69 -3.40 7.94 -3.30
C LEU A 69 -4.80 8.12 -2.76
N ALA A 70 -4.90 8.51 -1.49
CA ALA A 70 -6.15 8.96 -0.91
C ALA A 70 -6.38 10.43 -1.26
N ILE A 71 -7.55 10.73 -1.81
CA ILE A 71 -8.04 12.10 -2.00
C ILE A 71 -9.12 12.34 -0.97
N ARG A 72 -8.93 13.39 -0.16
CA ARG A 72 -9.81 13.68 0.96
C ARG A 72 -11.24 14.00 0.53
N ASP A 73 -12.19 13.49 1.33
CA ASP A 73 -13.64 13.78 1.23
C ASP A 73 -14.22 13.48 -0.17
N ALA A 74 -13.57 12.61 -0.94
CA ALA A 74 -13.97 12.25 -2.29
C ALA A 74 -14.86 11.00 -2.35
N ALA A 75 -14.99 10.24 -1.26
CA ALA A 75 -15.84 9.05 -1.22
C ALA A 75 -17.31 9.43 -0.92
N PRO A 76 -18.31 8.71 -1.48
CA PRO A 76 -19.73 9.02 -1.27
C PRO A 76 -20.20 8.97 0.19
N ASN A 77 -19.53 8.17 1.02
CA ASN A 77 -19.82 8.02 2.44
C ASN A 77 -19.14 9.09 3.32
N GLY A 78 -18.44 10.06 2.73
CA GLY A 78 -17.69 11.08 3.44
C GLY A 78 -16.32 10.61 3.96
N ASP A 79 -15.84 9.42 3.60
CA ASP A 79 -14.44 9.02 3.81
C ASP A 79 -13.53 9.63 2.72
N ASP A 80 -12.22 9.44 2.86
CA ASP A 80 -11.29 9.68 1.77
C ASP A 80 -11.41 8.55 0.73
N LEU A 81 -11.22 8.89 -0.54
CA LEU A 81 -11.25 7.89 -1.62
C LEU A 81 -9.83 7.54 -2.05
N VAL A 82 -9.45 6.27 -1.90
CA VAL A 82 -8.13 5.75 -2.26
C VAL A 82 -8.15 5.26 -3.70
N TYR A 83 -7.29 5.85 -4.53
CA TYR A 83 -6.98 5.40 -5.88
C TYR A 83 -5.75 4.52 -5.88
N SER A 84 -5.88 3.29 -6.37
CA SER A 84 -4.84 2.28 -6.38
C SER A 84 -4.79 1.58 -7.75
N ALA A 85 -3.60 1.23 -8.23
CA ALA A 85 -3.51 0.41 -9.44
C ALA A 85 -3.83 -1.05 -9.13
N ASN A 86 -4.76 -1.63 -9.89
CA ASN A 86 -5.15 -3.02 -9.80
C ASN A 86 -4.09 -3.92 -10.47
N PHE A 87 -3.36 -4.70 -9.66
CA PHE A 87 -2.35 -5.64 -10.13
C PHE A 87 -2.90 -6.65 -11.13
N TYR A 88 -4.15 -7.08 -10.94
CA TYR A 88 -4.81 -8.10 -11.75
C TYR A 88 -5.42 -7.54 -13.06
N ALA A 89 -5.36 -6.22 -13.27
CA ALA A 89 -5.80 -5.58 -14.52
C ALA A 89 -4.76 -5.73 -15.66
N ASP A 90 -4.05 -6.85 -15.74
CA ASP A 90 -3.01 -7.17 -16.73
C ASP A 90 -3.55 -7.94 -17.97
N ARG A 91 -4.82 -8.33 -17.89
CA ARG A 91 -5.57 -9.15 -18.87
C ARG A 91 -5.10 -10.61 -18.98
N SER A 92 -4.46 -11.15 -17.95
CA SER A 92 -4.22 -12.60 -17.88
C SER A 92 -5.56 -13.35 -17.78
N PRO A 93 -5.77 -14.42 -18.59
CA PRO A 93 -6.93 -15.28 -18.45
C PRO A 93 -7.07 -15.93 -17.06
N GLU A 94 -5.93 -16.25 -16.44
CA GLU A 94 -5.86 -16.80 -15.08
C GLU A 94 -6.41 -15.79 -14.08
N HIS A 95 -6.00 -14.52 -14.20
CA HIS A 95 -6.48 -13.46 -13.31
C HIS A 95 -7.97 -13.13 -13.52
N ALA A 96 -8.45 -13.13 -14.77
CA ALA A 96 -9.85 -12.83 -15.08
C ALA A 96 -10.86 -13.80 -14.43
N LYS A 97 -10.42 -15.01 -14.10
CA LYS A 97 -11.27 -16.02 -13.47
C LYS A 97 -11.56 -15.69 -12.01
N ASP A 98 -10.53 -15.43 -11.22
CA ASP A 98 -10.62 -15.41 -9.75
C ASP A 98 -10.49 -14.01 -9.16
N TYR A 99 -10.08 -13.00 -9.96
CA TYR A 99 -9.86 -11.63 -9.50
C TYR A 99 -10.75 -10.60 -10.18
N TYR A 100 -10.88 -9.45 -9.51
CA TYR A 100 -11.49 -8.25 -10.06
C TYR A 100 -10.55 -7.63 -11.12
N THR A 101 -11.05 -7.44 -12.35
CA THR A 101 -10.23 -6.96 -13.48
C THR A 101 -10.91 -5.86 -14.31
N ASP A 102 -12.03 -5.31 -13.84
CA ASP A 102 -12.85 -4.37 -14.61
C ASP A 102 -12.24 -2.96 -14.73
N GLU A 103 -11.39 -2.58 -13.77
CA GLU A 103 -10.74 -1.28 -13.70
C GLU A 103 -9.24 -1.43 -13.47
N LEU A 104 -8.45 -0.54 -14.10
CA LEU A 104 -7.01 -0.43 -13.88
C LEU A 104 -6.69 0.39 -12.63
N MET A 105 -7.43 1.47 -12.39
CA MET A 105 -7.37 2.29 -11.19
C MET A 105 -8.62 2.04 -10.36
N VAL A 106 -8.50 1.24 -9.30
CA VAL A 106 -9.58 1.01 -8.34
C VAL A 106 -9.72 2.19 -7.41
N ALA A 107 -10.95 2.43 -6.95
CA ALA A 107 -11.29 3.51 -6.04
C ALA A 107 -12.18 2.98 -4.90
N ILE A 108 -11.69 2.99 -3.67
CA ILE A 108 -12.44 2.54 -2.48
C ILE A 108 -12.24 3.48 -1.29
N PRO A 109 -13.14 3.49 -0.29
CA PRO A 109 -12.95 4.23 0.96
C PRO A 109 -11.61 3.87 1.64
N LYS A 110 -10.92 4.86 2.21
CA LYS A 110 -9.63 4.66 2.86
C LYS A 110 -9.70 3.68 4.03
N MET A 111 -10.76 3.72 4.81
CA MET A 111 -10.93 2.78 5.92
C MET A 111 -11.14 1.35 5.45
N GLU A 112 -11.80 1.15 4.31
CA GLU A 112 -11.87 -0.16 3.64
C GLU A 112 -10.48 -0.58 3.13
N TYR A 113 -9.76 0.32 2.48
CA TYR A 113 -8.40 0.08 1.98
C TYR A 113 -7.46 -0.38 3.10
N LEU A 114 -7.50 0.28 4.26
CA LEU A 114 -6.63 -0.04 5.38
C LEU A 114 -7.14 -1.22 6.22
N TYR A 115 -8.40 -1.22 6.64
CA TYR A 115 -8.93 -2.10 7.69
C TYR A 115 -10.13 -2.95 7.27
N GLY A 116 -10.62 -2.81 6.03
CA GLY A 116 -11.77 -3.56 5.55
C GLY A 116 -11.48 -5.06 5.52
N THR A 117 -12.46 -5.86 5.89
CA THR A 117 -12.46 -7.32 5.69
C THR A 117 -13.39 -7.74 4.55
N ARG A 118 -14.12 -6.78 3.98
CA ARG A 118 -14.96 -6.93 2.79
C ARG A 118 -14.70 -5.78 1.82
N SER A 119 -14.79 -6.07 0.52
CA SER A 119 -14.68 -5.02 -0.50
C SER A 119 -16.04 -4.56 -0.99
N THR A 120 -16.19 -3.24 -1.18
CA THR A 120 -17.32 -2.63 -1.86
C THR A 120 -17.24 -2.70 -3.39
N LEU A 121 -16.07 -3.05 -3.96
CA LEU A 121 -15.91 -3.21 -5.41
C LEU A 121 -16.58 -4.47 -5.92
N ASN A 122 -16.15 -5.61 -5.40
CA ASN A 122 -16.55 -6.94 -5.85
C ASN A 122 -16.02 -7.99 -4.87
N PRO A 123 -16.70 -9.15 -4.70
CA PRO A 123 -16.16 -10.28 -3.94
C PRO A 123 -14.81 -10.81 -4.46
N LYS A 124 -14.44 -10.54 -5.71
CA LYS A 124 -13.14 -10.91 -6.30
C LYS A 124 -12.02 -9.90 -6.07
N ALA A 125 -12.25 -8.81 -5.36
CA ALA A 125 -11.18 -7.90 -4.96
C ALA A 125 -10.19 -8.65 -4.04
N ALA A 126 -8.90 -8.33 -4.14
CA ALA A 126 -7.85 -9.03 -3.42
C ALA A 126 -7.63 -8.47 -2.00
N PHE A 127 -7.82 -9.31 -0.98
CA PHE A 127 -7.53 -8.96 0.41
C PHE A 127 -6.02 -8.85 0.67
N GLY A 128 -5.59 -7.77 1.31
CA GLY A 128 -4.17 -7.43 1.50
C GLY A 128 -3.49 -6.81 0.27
N LEU A 129 -4.29 -6.31 -0.69
CA LEU A 129 -3.80 -5.59 -1.87
C LEU A 129 -4.80 -4.51 -2.34
N ASP A 130 -6.02 -4.90 -2.67
CA ASP A 130 -7.08 -3.95 -3.07
C ASP A 130 -7.74 -3.33 -1.84
N PHE A 131 -7.86 -4.10 -0.74
CA PHE A 131 -8.39 -3.67 0.55
C PHE A 131 -7.76 -4.45 1.71
N GLY A 132 -7.96 -4.00 2.95
CA GLY A 132 -7.42 -4.68 4.15
C GLY A 132 -5.89 -4.74 4.20
N GLU A 133 -5.19 -3.72 3.68
CA GLU A 133 -3.73 -3.74 3.50
C GLU A 133 -2.96 -3.97 4.79
N VAL A 134 -3.43 -3.41 5.92
CA VAL A 134 -2.74 -3.56 7.22
C VAL A 134 -2.69 -5.00 7.71
N TYR A 135 -3.53 -5.89 7.17
CA TYR A 135 -3.48 -7.30 7.53
C TYR A 135 -2.31 -8.02 6.88
N LYS A 136 -1.83 -7.56 5.71
CA LYS A 136 -0.70 -8.16 4.98
C LYS A 136 0.60 -7.43 5.27
N ARG A 137 0.56 -6.10 5.36
CA ARG A 137 1.76 -5.24 5.36
C ARG A 137 1.51 -3.87 6.00
N SER A 138 2.56 -3.14 6.34
CA SER A 138 2.43 -1.78 6.88
C SER A 138 2.25 -0.78 5.75
N VAL A 139 1.68 0.39 6.08
CA VAL A 139 1.47 1.49 5.15
C VAL A 139 1.99 2.79 5.78
N VAL A 140 2.88 3.49 5.08
CA VAL A 140 3.19 4.89 5.39
C VAL A 140 2.20 5.77 4.64
N GLY A 141 1.35 6.50 5.35
CA GLY A 141 0.53 7.56 4.78
C GLY A 141 1.27 8.90 4.84
N VAL A 142 1.65 9.44 3.68
CA VAL A 142 2.26 10.77 3.57
C VAL A 142 1.16 11.79 3.31
N ARG A 143 0.80 12.53 4.35
CA ARG A 143 -0.23 13.57 4.33
C ARG A 143 0.31 14.87 3.78
N VAL A 144 -0.42 15.45 2.85
CA VAL A 144 -0.07 16.71 2.18
C VAL A 144 -1.15 17.74 2.47
N TYR A 145 -0.75 18.94 2.89
CA TYR A 145 -1.67 20.02 3.26
C TYR A 145 -1.49 21.23 2.34
N GLY A 146 -2.60 21.90 2.05
CA GLY A 146 -2.63 23.12 1.23
C GLY A 146 -2.71 22.84 -0.27
N VAL A 147 -3.14 21.64 -0.67
CA VAL A 147 -3.24 21.26 -2.08
C VAL A 147 -4.49 21.90 -2.70
N PRO A 148 -4.36 22.69 -3.78
CA PRO A 148 -5.50 23.33 -4.42
C PRO A 148 -6.55 22.33 -4.91
N ALA A 149 -7.83 22.71 -4.83
CA ALA A 149 -8.94 21.88 -5.32
C ALA A 149 -8.74 21.44 -6.78
N LYS A 150 -8.25 22.35 -7.64
CA LYS A 150 -7.95 22.05 -9.04
C LYS A 150 -6.97 20.89 -9.24
N GLU A 151 -5.98 20.73 -8.36
CA GLU A 151 -5.04 19.61 -8.44
C GLU A 151 -5.72 18.30 -8.08
N LYS A 152 -6.57 18.30 -7.03
CA LYS A 152 -7.38 17.14 -6.64
C LYS A 152 -8.35 16.72 -7.75
N ASP A 153 -9.05 17.67 -8.34
CA ASP A 153 -9.97 17.43 -9.45
C ASP A 153 -9.23 16.88 -10.68
N GLY A 154 -8.04 17.42 -10.97
CA GLY A 154 -7.17 16.94 -12.05
C GLY A 154 -6.71 15.49 -11.86
N LEU A 155 -6.36 15.10 -10.64
CA LEU A 155 -6.03 13.71 -10.29
C LEU A 155 -7.22 12.78 -10.53
N VAL A 156 -8.40 13.12 -10.00
CA VAL A 156 -9.63 12.33 -10.16
C VAL A 156 -9.99 12.17 -11.65
N ALA A 157 -9.96 13.27 -12.40
CA ALA A 157 -10.25 13.25 -13.83
C ALA A 157 -9.27 12.37 -14.59
N PHE A 158 -7.98 12.43 -14.25
CA PHE A 158 -6.96 11.60 -14.89
C PHE A 158 -7.13 10.11 -14.59
N PHE A 159 -7.38 9.72 -13.34
CA PHE A 159 -7.61 8.31 -13.01
C PHE A 159 -8.86 7.75 -13.70
N LYS A 160 -9.94 8.54 -13.78
CA LYS A 160 -11.13 8.17 -14.57
C LYS A 160 -10.81 7.97 -16.05
N ARG A 161 -9.99 8.87 -16.63
CA ARG A 161 -9.53 8.72 -18.02
C ARG A 161 -8.69 7.45 -18.20
N MET A 162 -7.78 7.16 -17.29
CA MET A 162 -6.95 5.96 -17.35
C MET A 162 -7.80 4.69 -17.40
N ASN A 163 -8.89 4.64 -16.62
CA ASN A 163 -9.86 3.56 -16.69
C ASN A 163 -10.63 3.51 -18.02
N ALA A 164 -11.01 4.66 -18.58
CA ALA A 164 -11.63 4.72 -19.91
C ALA A 164 -10.67 4.21 -21.01
N ASP A 165 -9.38 4.57 -20.92
CA ASP A 165 -8.34 4.15 -21.85
C ASP A 165 -8.03 2.65 -21.68
N PHE A 166 -7.99 2.15 -20.43
CA PHE A 166 -7.93 0.72 -20.12
C PHE A 166 -9.08 -0.05 -20.77
N LYS A 167 -10.34 0.34 -20.52
CA LYS A 167 -11.51 -0.35 -21.08
C LYS A 167 -11.53 -0.38 -22.60
N ARG A 168 -11.07 0.70 -23.24
CA ARG A 168 -10.98 0.79 -24.71
C ARG A 168 -9.75 0.12 -25.31
N LYS A 169 -8.86 -0.46 -24.49
CA LYS A 169 -7.57 -1.04 -24.93
C LYS A 169 -6.74 -0.02 -25.70
N ALA A 170 -6.77 1.24 -25.25
CA ALA A 170 -6.02 2.32 -25.89
C ALA A 170 -4.52 2.02 -25.87
N LYS A 171 -3.83 2.46 -26.91
CA LYS A 171 -2.38 2.37 -27.09
C LYS A 171 -1.84 3.74 -27.44
N ASP A 172 -0.54 3.95 -27.24
CA ASP A 172 0.18 5.16 -27.68
C ASP A 172 -0.49 6.45 -27.18
N VAL A 173 -0.95 6.42 -25.93
CA VAL A 173 -1.50 7.59 -25.24
C VAL A 173 -0.36 8.43 -24.66
N GLU A 174 -0.61 9.71 -24.39
CA GLU A 174 0.45 10.67 -23.99
C GLU A 174 1.27 10.24 -22.76
N TYR A 175 0.71 9.41 -21.88
CA TYR A 175 1.36 8.92 -20.66
C TYR A 175 1.90 7.49 -20.79
N HIS A 176 1.60 6.78 -21.89
CA HIS A 176 1.97 5.38 -22.08
C HIS A 176 1.98 4.95 -23.56
N ASP A 177 3.09 4.37 -23.98
CA ASP A 177 3.43 3.91 -25.34
C ASP A 177 3.00 2.47 -25.65
N ARG A 178 2.25 1.82 -24.76
CA ARG A 178 1.71 0.47 -24.99
C ARG A 178 0.23 0.44 -24.66
N GLU A 179 -0.35 -0.75 -24.72
CA GLU A 179 -1.72 -0.94 -24.25
C GLU A 179 -1.84 -0.53 -22.80
N VAL A 180 -2.82 0.33 -22.51
CA VAL A 180 -3.16 0.72 -21.15
C VAL A 180 -3.73 -0.51 -20.44
N LYS A 181 -2.89 -1.15 -19.64
CA LYS A 181 -3.18 -2.28 -18.73
C LYS A 181 -2.09 -2.36 -17.67
N TYR A 182 -2.36 -3.06 -16.58
CA TYR A 182 -1.31 -3.26 -15.58
C TYR A 182 -0.15 -4.04 -16.19
N ASP A 183 1.03 -3.51 -16.01
CA ASP A 183 2.28 -4.16 -16.40
C ASP A 183 3.32 -3.72 -15.37
N TYR A 184 3.83 -4.69 -14.60
CA TYR A 184 4.77 -4.46 -13.51
C TYR A 184 5.98 -3.61 -13.94
N MET A 185 6.41 -3.74 -15.20
CA MET A 185 7.60 -3.10 -15.74
C MET A 185 7.27 -1.78 -16.46
N HIS A 186 6.08 -1.67 -17.07
CA HIS A 186 5.76 -0.57 -18.00
C HIS A 186 4.65 0.38 -17.54
N LEU A 187 3.68 -0.08 -16.75
CA LEU A 187 2.54 0.69 -16.23
C LEU A 187 2.09 0.13 -14.87
N ASN A 188 2.99 0.22 -13.89
CA ASN A 188 2.75 -0.20 -12.51
C ASN A 188 2.16 0.92 -11.64
N CYS A 189 1.89 0.62 -10.36
CA CYS A 189 1.31 1.58 -9.40
C CYS A 189 2.10 2.90 -9.29
N ALA A 190 3.43 2.84 -9.27
CA ALA A 190 4.23 4.06 -9.19
C ALA A 190 4.08 4.93 -10.43
N LYS A 191 4.07 4.32 -11.62
CA LYS A 191 3.88 5.06 -12.87
C LYS A 191 2.47 5.63 -13.00
N THR A 192 1.43 4.90 -12.61
CA THR A 192 0.06 5.40 -12.71
C THR A 192 -0.18 6.59 -11.79
N ILE A 193 0.28 6.53 -10.54
CA ILE A 193 0.23 7.66 -9.60
C ILE A 193 1.07 8.84 -10.12
N ALA A 194 2.30 8.61 -10.56
CA ALA A 194 3.16 9.66 -11.11
C ALA A 194 2.53 10.35 -12.33
N SER A 195 1.89 9.56 -13.21
CA SER A 195 1.17 10.07 -14.37
C SER A 195 -0.02 10.93 -13.96
N GLY A 196 -0.73 10.55 -12.89
CA GLY A 196 -1.77 11.38 -12.27
C GLY A 196 -1.26 12.76 -11.88
N PHE A 197 -0.13 12.82 -11.17
CA PHE A 197 0.45 14.12 -10.80
C PHE A 197 0.96 14.90 -12.02
N LYS A 198 1.64 14.25 -12.96
CA LYS A 198 2.24 14.93 -14.12
C LYS A 198 1.20 15.46 -15.11
N TYR A 199 0.27 14.61 -15.53
CA TYR A 199 -0.70 14.90 -16.59
C TYR A 199 -2.06 15.36 -16.05
N GLY A 200 -2.40 15.04 -14.80
CA GLY A 200 -3.63 15.50 -14.15
C GLY A 200 -3.44 16.75 -13.28
N ALA A 201 -2.43 16.76 -12.40
CA ALA A 201 -2.23 17.81 -11.40
C ALA A 201 -1.19 18.89 -11.79
N GLY A 202 -0.55 18.81 -12.96
CA GLY A 202 0.39 19.82 -13.44
C GLY A 202 1.81 19.73 -12.84
N TYR A 203 2.24 18.55 -12.39
CA TYR A 203 3.59 18.33 -11.87
C TYR A 203 4.56 17.97 -13.00
N HIS A 204 4.79 18.93 -13.90
CA HIS A 204 5.54 18.71 -15.15
C HIS A 204 6.98 18.20 -14.93
N ASP A 205 7.59 18.57 -13.80
CA ASP A 205 8.97 18.23 -13.44
C ASP A 205 9.11 16.82 -12.84
N ILE A 206 8.02 16.09 -12.60
CA ILE A 206 8.11 14.70 -12.17
C ILE A 206 8.65 13.88 -13.34
N GLU A 207 9.82 13.28 -13.11
CA GLU A 207 10.42 12.33 -14.04
C GLU A 207 9.73 10.97 -13.91
N ILE A 208 9.13 10.53 -15.00
CA ILE A 208 8.54 9.19 -15.14
C ILE A 208 9.47 8.42 -16.06
N LYS A 209 10.07 7.35 -15.55
CA LYS A 209 10.94 6.50 -16.36
C LYS A 209 10.07 5.76 -17.40
N GLY A 210 10.52 5.79 -18.65
CA GLY A 210 10.07 4.89 -19.71
C GLY A 210 11.25 4.01 -20.12
N PRO A 211 11.04 2.71 -20.40
CA PRO A 211 12.12 1.89 -20.92
C PRO A 211 12.54 2.45 -22.27
N LYS A 212 13.82 2.85 -22.40
CA LYS A 212 14.40 3.09 -23.72
C LYS A 212 14.49 1.73 -24.40
N LEU A 213 13.64 1.47 -25.39
CA LEU A 213 13.73 0.29 -26.25
C LEU A 213 15.05 0.34 -27.03
N LEU A 214 16.10 -0.22 -26.45
CA LEU A 214 17.26 -0.67 -27.21
C LEU A 214 17.03 -2.17 -27.50
N PRO A 215 17.05 -2.61 -28.78
CA PRO A 215 16.91 -4.02 -29.12
C PRO A 215 18.00 -4.86 -28.43
N GLY A 216 17.61 -5.93 -27.74
CA GLY A 216 18.54 -6.92 -27.17
C GLY A 216 18.88 -6.80 -25.68
N HIS A 217 18.25 -5.89 -24.92
CA HIS A 217 18.49 -5.81 -23.47
C HIS A 217 17.71 -6.86 -22.66
N THR A 218 18.36 -7.41 -21.63
CA THR A 218 17.83 -8.43 -20.72
C THR A 218 16.76 -7.88 -19.76
N ILE A 219 15.92 -8.76 -19.20
CA ILE A 219 14.88 -8.48 -18.17
C ILE A 219 15.43 -7.62 -17.02
N VAL A 220 16.69 -7.82 -16.64
CA VAL A 220 17.40 -7.08 -15.58
C VAL A 220 17.51 -5.58 -15.91
N VAL A 221 17.74 -5.22 -17.18
CA VAL A 221 17.82 -3.81 -17.60
C VAL A 221 16.43 -3.18 -17.61
N ALA A 222 15.38 -3.91 -17.96
CA ALA A 222 14.01 -3.40 -17.89
C ALA A 222 13.59 -3.08 -16.44
N ALA A 223 14.03 -3.88 -15.46
CA ALA A 223 13.71 -3.67 -14.04
C ALA A 223 14.34 -2.37 -13.50
N LEU A 224 15.56 -2.04 -13.95
CA LEU A 224 16.25 -0.78 -13.63
C LEU A 224 15.52 0.48 -14.15
N HIS A 225 14.67 0.31 -15.16
CA HIS A 225 13.86 1.38 -15.74
C HIS A 225 12.42 1.41 -15.23
N ALA A 226 12.00 0.45 -14.41
CA ALA A 226 10.69 0.48 -13.78
C ALA A 226 10.60 1.67 -12.80
N ASN A 227 9.42 2.26 -12.69
CA ASN A 227 9.17 3.25 -11.65
C ASN A 227 9.01 2.51 -10.33
N ILE A 228 9.89 2.78 -9.36
CA ILE A 228 9.89 2.12 -8.05
C ILE A 228 9.02 2.92 -7.08
N PRO A 229 8.11 2.29 -6.32
CA PRO A 229 7.29 2.95 -5.30
C PRO A 229 8.05 3.92 -4.39
N ALA A 230 9.14 3.47 -3.78
CA ALA A 230 9.99 4.26 -2.89
C ALA A 230 10.56 5.53 -3.56
N ASP A 231 11.20 5.37 -4.72
CA ASP A 231 11.77 6.50 -5.49
C ASP A 231 10.70 7.53 -5.87
N MET A 232 9.54 7.05 -6.35
CA MET A 232 8.45 7.93 -6.74
C MET A 232 7.86 8.69 -5.53
N ALA A 233 7.72 8.04 -4.38
CA ALA A 233 7.29 8.70 -3.16
C ALA A 233 8.25 9.84 -2.75
N LEU A 234 9.57 9.58 -2.77
CA LEU A 234 10.56 10.60 -2.44
C LEU A 234 10.54 11.78 -3.43
N LYS A 235 10.36 11.51 -4.73
CA LYS A 235 10.18 12.55 -5.76
C LYS A 235 8.95 13.41 -5.50
N LEU A 236 7.82 12.80 -5.13
CA LEU A 236 6.58 13.50 -4.81
C LEU A 236 6.73 14.37 -3.56
N VAL A 237 7.32 13.84 -2.48
CA VAL A 237 7.57 14.61 -1.25
C VAL A 237 8.42 15.84 -1.53
N LYS A 238 9.50 15.68 -2.31
CA LYS A 238 10.34 16.80 -2.74
C LYS A 238 9.57 17.81 -3.61
N ALA A 239 8.67 17.34 -4.46
CA ALA A 239 7.84 18.22 -5.28
C ALA A 239 6.84 19.03 -4.44
N TRP A 240 6.26 18.43 -3.39
CA TRP A 240 5.36 19.12 -2.46
C TRP A 240 6.07 20.19 -1.63
N ASP A 241 7.28 19.90 -1.13
CA ASP A 241 8.09 20.90 -0.44
C ASP A 241 8.43 22.09 -1.35
N LYS A 242 8.85 21.85 -2.60
CA LYS A 242 9.08 22.92 -3.59
C LYS A 242 7.85 23.78 -3.86
N ARG A 243 6.64 23.23 -3.67
CA ARG A 243 5.37 23.95 -3.82
C ARG A 243 4.93 24.66 -2.54
N GLY A 244 5.68 24.51 -1.45
CA GLY A 244 5.34 25.07 -0.14
C GLY A 244 4.23 24.31 0.58
N TYR A 245 3.92 23.09 0.16
CA TYR A 245 2.93 22.27 0.86
C TYR A 245 3.56 21.65 2.10
N ARG A 246 2.82 21.66 3.21
CA ARG A 246 3.23 20.96 4.41
C ARG A 246 3.06 19.46 4.20
N VAL A 247 4.03 18.69 4.67
CA VAL A 247 4.02 17.22 4.60
C VAL A 247 4.23 16.65 6.00
N GLU A 248 3.42 15.66 6.37
CA GLU A 248 3.54 14.88 7.61
C GLU A 248 3.29 13.41 7.29
N THR A 249 3.68 12.48 8.16
CA THR A 249 3.44 11.05 7.95
C THR A 249 2.65 10.39 9.07
N VAL A 250 1.89 9.38 8.70
CA VAL A 250 1.19 8.46 9.60
C VAL A 250 1.65 7.05 9.26
N LEU A 251 2.07 6.30 10.26
CA LEU A 251 2.38 4.89 10.09
C LEU A 251 1.18 4.03 10.48
N TYR A 252 0.59 3.35 9.51
CA TYR A 252 -0.38 2.29 9.74
C TYR A 252 0.38 0.95 9.82
N ARG A 253 0.49 0.40 11.03
CA ARG A 253 1.27 -0.81 11.28
C ARG A 253 0.51 -2.05 10.86
N LYS A 254 1.26 -2.99 10.26
CA LYS A 254 0.81 -4.35 9.98
C LYS A 254 0.24 -4.98 11.26
N TYR A 255 -0.86 -5.70 11.13
CA TYR A 255 -1.39 -6.53 12.19
C TYR A 255 -0.66 -7.88 12.23
N GLU A 256 0.11 -8.10 13.28
CA GLU A 256 0.95 -9.30 13.45
C GLU A 256 0.15 -10.58 13.75
N GLY A 257 -1.17 -10.47 13.95
CA GLY A 257 -2.02 -11.60 14.27
C GLY A 257 -2.85 -12.13 13.11
N SER A 258 -2.64 -11.69 11.87
CA SER A 258 -3.46 -12.10 10.72
C SER A 258 -3.19 -13.57 10.35
N PRO A 259 -4.17 -14.49 10.51
CA PRO A 259 -3.98 -15.91 10.20
C PRO A 259 -4.18 -16.23 8.71
N TYR A 260 -4.62 -15.24 7.92
CA TYR A 260 -5.02 -15.46 6.54
C TYR A 260 -3.86 -15.94 5.67
N VAL A 261 -4.11 -17.01 4.90
CA VAL A 261 -3.22 -17.55 3.87
C VAL A 261 -3.91 -17.34 2.53
N ASP A 262 -3.27 -16.61 1.62
CA ASP A 262 -3.83 -16.38 0.29
C ASP A 262 -3.88 -17.70 -0.51
N PRO A 263 -5.08 -18.17 -0.92
CA PRO A 263 -5.23 -19.41 -1.67
C PRO A 263 -4.66 -19.30 -3.09
N HIS A 264 -4.28 -18.12 -3.56
CA HIS A 264 -3.74 -17.91 -4.90
C HIS A 264 -2.22 -17.75 -4.96
N GLU A 265 -1.54 -17.43 -3.85
CA GLU A 265 -0.08 -17.36 -3.81
C GLU A 265 0.53 -18.77 -3.92
N GLU A 266 1.61 -18.95 -4.70
CA GLU A 266 2.26 -20.26 -4.86
C GLU A 266 2.75 -20.82 -3.51
N ALA A 267 3.35 -19.95 -2.69
CA ALA A 267 3.77 -20.29 -1.34
C ALA A 267 2.67 -19.97 -0.33
N LYS A 268 2.18 -21.00 0.36
CA LYS A 268 1.17 -20.87 1.42
C LYS A 268 1.80 -20.39 2.72
N VAL A 269 1.83 -19.07 2.88
CA VAL A 269 2.35 -18.38 4.08
C VAL A 269 1.25 -17.49 4.64
N ALA A 270 1.04 -17.54 5.95
CA ALA A 270 0.06 -16.67 6.59
C ALA A 270 0.59 -15.23 6.63
N PHE A 271 -0.31 -14.25 6.56
CA PHE A 271 0.06 -12.85 6.53
C PHE A 271 0.89 -12.42 7.75
N LYS A 272 0.60 -12.93 8.95
CA LYS A 272 1.44 -12.71 10.14
C LYS A 272 2.92 -13.08 9.93
N ASP A 273 3.20 -14.10 9.13
CA ASP A 273 4.55 -14.63 8.90
C ASP A 273 5.26 -13.95 7.71
N LEU A 274 4.59 -13.00 7.03
CA LEU A 274 5.20 -12.22 5.95
C LEU A 274 6.11 -11.10 6.48
N PRO A 275 7.29 -10.87 5.88
CA PRO A 275 8.17 -9.78 6.28
C PRO A 275 7.55 -8.42 6.00
N ASN A 276 7.72 -7.51 6.94
CA ASN A 276 7.26 -6.13 6.84
C ASN A 276 8.45 -5.18 6.65
N ARG A 277 8.95 -5.08 5.41
CA ARG A 277 10.16 -4.30 5.07
C ARG A 277 9.95 -3.36 3.88
N PHE A 278 10.68 -2.25 3.89
CA PHE A 278 10.69 -1.30 2.78
C PHE A 278 11.40 -1.88 1.55
N PRO A 279 10.91 -1.63 0.32
CA PRO A 279 11.53 -2.17 -0.89
C PRO A 279 12.86 -1.47 -1.23
N SER A 280 13.91 -2.24 -1.54
CA SER A 280 15.19 -1.66 -1.97
C SER A 280 15.14 -1.05 -3.37
N VAL A 281 15.73 0.14 -3.48
CA VAL A 281 15.89 0.90 -4.71
C VAL A 281 17.03 0.33 -5.58
N LEU A 282 18.04 -0.29 -4.95
CA LEU A 282 19.25 -0.78 -5.62
C LEU A 282 19.19 -2.24 -6.01
N SER A 283 18.59 -3.10 -5.19
CA SER A 283 18.57 -4.53 -5.53
C SER A 283 17.64 -4.80 -6.70
N LEU A 284 16.56 -4.02 -6.86
CA LEU A 284 15.39 -4.41 -7.66
C LEU A 284 14.93 -5.83 -7.34
N ASP A 285 15.35 -6.41 -6.21
CA ASP A 285 15.42 -7.84 -5.95
C ASP A 285 14.55 -8.17 -4.74
N PHE A 286 13.32 -8.59 -5.03
CA PHE A 286 12.74 -9.94 -4.89
C PHE A 286 13.48 -11.07 -4.16
N ARG A 287 14.72 -10.92 -3.70
CA ARG A 287 15.43 -12.05 -3.08
C ARG A 287 14.82 -12.38 -1.71
N ASN A 288 14.52 -13.67 -1.54
CA ASN A 288 13.97 -14.31 -0.34
C ASN A 288 14.88 -14.19 0.91
N ASP A 289 15.98 -13.45 0.81
CA ASP A 289 16.97 -13.34 1.88
C ASP A 289 16.38 -12.54 3.04
N GLN A 290 16.44 -13.11 4.23
CA GLN A 290 16.03 -12.47 5.47
C GLN A 290 17.01 -11.35 5.83
N GLY A 291 16.49 -10.18 6.22
CA GLY A 291 17.28 -9.04 6.67
C GLY A 291 16.66 -7.68 6.32
N ASP A 292 17.02 -6.66 7.12
CA ASP A 292 16.74 -5.26 6.81
C ASP A 292 17.65 -4.78 5.68
N TYR A 293 17.15 -3.89 4.83
CA TYR A 293 17.98 -3.30 3.78
C TYR A 293 18.79 -2.14 4.35
N GLU A 294 20.09 -2.34 4.42
CA GLU A 294 21.07 -1.40 4.98
C GLU A 294 21.63 -0.41 3.94
N ASP A 295 21.06 -0.39 2.73
CA ASP A 295 21.47 0.54 1.69
C ASP A 295 20.99 1.98 1.96
N PHE A 296 21.77 2.94 1.46
CA PHE A 296 21.55 4.36 1.72
C PHE A 296 20.12 4.82 1.37
N ASP A 297 19.57 4.41 0.22
CA ASP A 297 18.28 4.90 -0.26
C ASP A 297 17.12 4.43 0.64
N ASN A 298 17.18 3.17 1.07
CA ASN A 298 16.24 2.63 2.05
C ASN A 298 16.32 3.33 3.41
N LEU A 299 17.53 3.43 3.96
CA LEU A 299 17.75 4.10 5.24
C LEU A 299 17.25 5.55 5.17
N TYR A 300 17.59 6.25 4.09
CA TYR A 300 17.14 7.62 3.85
C TYR A 300 15.61 7.73 3.84
N ALA A 301 14.92 6.88 3.09
CA ALA A 301 13.46 6.90 3.04
C ALA A 301 12.82 6.63 4.41
N MET A 302 13.28 5.58 5.10
CA MET A 302 12.78 5.19 6.41
C MET A 302 12.98 6.29 7.46
N TYR A 303 14.15 6.93 7.47
CA TYR A 303 14.48 8.01 8.40
C TYR A 303 13.72 9.30 8.08
N LEU A 304 13.56 9.62 6.79
CA LEU A 304 12.76 10.77 6.36
C LEU A 304 11.31 10.63 6.84
N PHE A 305 10.68 9.49 6.57
CA PHE A 305 9.29 9.27 6.96
C PHE A 305 9.12 9.21 8.47
N TYR A 306 10.10 8.70 9.21
CA TYR A 306 10.07 8.75 10.68
C TYR A 306 10.18 10.19 11.22
N ASN A 307 11.07 11.02 10.65
CA ASN A 307 11.25 12.41 11.06
C ASN A 307 10.04 13.30 10.74
N LEU A 308 9.29 12.96 9.68
CA LEU A 308 7.99 13.57 9.35
C LEU A 308 6.81 12.98 10.15
N GLY A 309 7.08 11.98 11.00
CA GLY A 309 6.08 11.19 11.73
C GLY A 309 5.25 11.99 12.70
N ARG A 310 3.92 11.85 12.58
CA ARG A 310 2.96 12.39 13.53
C ARG A 310 2.28 11.32 14.37
N TYR A 311 1.79 10.28 13.70
CA TYR A 311 1.04 9.19 14.34
C TYR A 311 1.60 7.82 13.98
N GLY A 312 1.42 6.90 14.92
CA GLY A 312 1.49 5.47 14.71
C GLY A 312 0.13 4.88 15.04
N VAL A 313 -0.44 4.14 14.09
CA VAL A 313 -1.74 3.50 14.21
C VAL A 313 -1.54 1.99 14.15
N LYS A 314 -2.08 1.26 15.12
CA LYS A 314 -1.92 -0.20 15.19
C LYS A 314 -3.19 -0.89 15.63
N LEU A 315 -3.34 -2.16 15.26
CA LEU A 315 -4.37 -3.03 15.83
C LEU A 315 -3.86 -3.71 17.09
N ASN A 316 -4.61 -3.62 18.18
CA ASN A 316 -4.32 -4.33 19.41
C ASN A 316 -4.67 -5.82 19.27
N GLY A 317 -3.73 -6.70 19.60
CA GLY A 317 -3.88 -8.15 19.46
C GLY A 317 -4.91 -8.77 20.40
N GLU A 318 -5.19 -8.17 21.55
CA GLU A 318 -6.15 -8.68 22.54
C GLU A 318 -7.54 -8.11 22.29
N THR A 319 -7.66 -6.78 22.22
CA THR A 319 -8.95 -6.09 22.11
C THR A 319 -9.50 -6.05 20.69
N LYS A 320 -8.65 -6.29 19.68
CA LYS A 320 -8.97 -6.13 18.25
C LYS A 320 -9.39 -4.72 17.86
N LEU A 321 -9.16 -3.74 18.72
CA LEU A 321 -9.42 -2.33 18.45
C LEU A 321 -8.19 -1.66 17.83
N ILE A 322 -8.44 -0.59 17.08
CA ILE A 322 -7.40 0.27 16.54
C ILE A 322 -6.96 1.27 17.61
N GLU A 323 -5.66 1.40 17.81
CA GLU A 323 -5.02 2.34 18.71
C GLU A 323 -4.22 3.37 17.93
N VAL A 324 -4.30 4.64 18.33
CA VAL A 324 -3.51 5.72 17.76
C VAL A 324 -2.58 6.27 18.83
N GLY A 325 -1.27 6.21 18.58
CA GLY A 325 -0.25 6.84 19.39
C GLY A 325 0.36 8.02 18.63
N MET A 326 0.69 9.10 19.35
CA MET A 326 1.63 10.09 18.80
C MET A 326 3.01 9.47 18.71
N THR A 327 3.58 9.50 17.51
CA THR A 327 4.98 9.09 17.31
C THR A 327 5.88 10.23 17.74
N ASN A 328 5.84 11.35 17.01
CA ASN A 328 6.74 12.49 17.18
C ASN A 328 6.01 13.83 16.98
N VAL A 329 6.72 14.94 17.24
CA VAL A 329 6.37 16.23 16.63
C VAL A 329 7.00 16.24 15.23
N PRO A 330 6.21 16.34 14.14
CA PRO A 330 6.75 16.32 12.79
C PRO A 330 7.74 17.46 12.56
N MET A 331 8.90 17.14 11.98
CA MET A 331 9.85 18.14 11.51
C MET A 331 9.37 18.75 10.18
N THR A 332 9.88 19.94 9.83
CA THR A 332 9.73 20.44 8.45
C THR A 332 10.53 19.56 7.50
N TYR A 333 10.12 19.49 6.23
CA TYR A 333 10.83 18.66 5.24
C TYR A 333 12.32 18.97 5.16
N VAL A 334 12.71 20.25 5.13
CA VAL A 334 14.12 20.67 5.06
C VAL A 334 14.95 20.11 6.22
N ILE A 335 14.41 20.14 7.45
CA ILE A 335 15.12 19.61 8.63
C ILE A 335 15.12 18.08 8.60
N ALA A 336 13.97 17.47 8.31
CA ALA A 336 13.81 16.02 8.24
C ALA A 336 14.73 15.39 7.19
N GLU A 337 14.86 16.02 6.02
CA GLU A 337 15.67 15.57 4.89
C GLU A 337 17.15 15.63 5.22
N LYS A 338 17.63 16.74 5.79
CA LYS A 338 19.02 16.90 6.20
C LYS A 338 19.41 15.83 7.22
N LEU A 339 18.58 15.63 8.25
CA LEU A 339 18.84 14.65 9.30
C LEU A 339 18.81 13.22 8.75
N ALA A 340 17.79 12.88 7.95
CA ALA A 340 17.66 11.58 7.34
C ALA A 340 18.85 11.24 6.44
N ARG A 341 19.30 12.20 5.61
CA ARG A 341 20.46 12.05 4.74
C ARG A 341 21.73 11.79 5.55
N GLN A 342 22.00 12.63 6.55
CA GLN A 342 23.20 12.48 7.38
C GLN A 342 23.23 11.12 8.11
N SER A 343 22.11 10.73 8.73
CA SER A 343 22.01 9.44 9.41
C SER A 343 22.16 8.27 8.45
N ALA A 344 21.51 8.31 7.28
CA ALA A 344 21.62 7.26 6.28
C ALA A 344 23.03 7.13 5.70
N GLU A 345 23.76 8.23 5.49
CA GLU A 345 25.16 8.19 5.05
C GLU A 345 26.08 7.56 6.10
N ASP A 346 25.90 7.91 7.37
CA ASP A 346 26.69 7.36 8.47
C ASP A 346 26.38 5.88 8.69
N ASP A 347 25.10 5.52 8.70
CA ASP A 347 24.62 4.17 8.99
C ASP A 347 24.97 3.20 7.86
N SER A 348 24.75 3.58 6.59
CA SER A 348 25.15 2.74 5.44
C SER A 348 26.66 2.44 5.44
N LYS A 349 27.51 3.43 5.78
CA LYS A 349 28.96 3.22 5.93
C LYS A 349 29.29 2.34 7.14
N GLY A 350 28.55 2.47 8.24
CA GLY A 350 28.68 1.65 9.45
C GLY A 350 28.41 0.18 9.16
N PHE A 351 27.28 -0.12 8.51
CA PHE A 351 26.88 -1.46 8.12
C PHE A 351 27.88 -2.14 7.19
N LEU A 352 28.41 -1.41 6.20
CA LEU A 352 29.44 -1.92 5.28
C LEU A 352 30.73 -2.38 6.00
N ARG A 353 31.03 -1.83 7.18
CA ARG A 353 32.22 -2.20 7.96
C ARG A 353 32.07 -3.51 8.74
N ARG A 354 30.85 -4.06 8.86
CA ARG A 354 30.52 -5.31 9.59
C ARG A 354 31.08 -5.39 11.02
N LEU A 355 31.23 -4.24 11.67
CA LEU A 355 31.58 -4.14 13.09
C LEU A 355 30.31 -3.92 13.92
N PRO A 356 30.31 -4.24 15.22
CA PRO A 356 29.21 -3.85 16.11
C PRO A 356 28.95 -2.34 15.99
N TYR A 357 27.76 -2.00 15.51
CA TYR A 357 27.38 -0.63 15.16
C TYR A 357 25.96 -0.36 15.65
N SER A 358 25.76 0.80 16.27
CA SER A 358 24.44 1.29 16.64
C SER A 358 23.99 2.33 15.61
N PRO A 359 22.86 2.10 14.90
CA PRO A 359 22.33 3.07 13.94
C PRO A 359 22.05 4.43 14.58
N LYS A 360 22.36 5.50 13.86
CA LYS A 360 22.09 6.89 14.27
C LYS A 360 20.69 7.33 13.88
N GLY A 361 20.19 6.85 12.75
CA GLY A 361 18.83 7.11 12.30
C GLY A 361 17.84 6.16 12.96
N LYS A 362 16.57 6.57 12.94
CA LYS A 362 15.46 5.80 13.49
C LYS A 362 14.52 5.39 12.36
N PRO A 363 14.39 4.08 12.06
CA PRO A 363 13.52 3.64 10.98
C PRO A 363 12.05 3.84 11.35
N VAL A 364 11.21 4.17 10.37
CA VAL A 364 9.76 4.22 10.58
C VAL A 364 9.27 2.85 11.08
N GLY A 365 8.59 2.85 12.23
CA GLY A 365 8.20 1.63 12.94
C GLY A 365 8.88 1.45 14.31
N SER A 366 9.99 2.15 14.58
CA SER A 366 10.60 2.15 15.92
C SER A 366 9.64 2.68 16.98
N GLU A 367 9.62 2.08 18.17
CA GLU A 367 8.75 2.48 19.29
C GLU A 367 9.24 3.72 20.05
N GLU A 368 10.47 4.15 19.82
CA GLU A 368 11.04 5.33 20.46
C GLU A 368 10.49 6.64 19.85
N LYS A 369 10.24 7.63 20.72
CA LYS A 369 9.87 9.00 20.34
C LYS A 369 11.11 9.85 20.02
N ASN A 370 10.98 10.80 19.11
CA ASN A 370 11.94 11.85 18.83
C ASN A 370 11.82 12.95 19.87
N ALA A 371 12.95 13.38 20.42
CA ALA A 371 13.06 14.71 20.99
C ALA A 371 13.32 15.71 19.86
N PRO A 372 12.69 16.89 19.84
CA PRO A 372 13.07 17.94 18.90
C PRO A 372 14.55 18.33 19.12
N PRO A 373 15.29 18.66 18.06
CA PRO A 373 16.66 19.14 18.22
C PRO A 373 16.66 20.40 19.11
N SER A 374 17.58 20.45 20.07
CA SER A 374 17.87 21.65 20.85
C SER A 374 18.20 22.80 19.88
N GLN A 375 17.47 23.91 19.99
CA GLN A 375 17.67 25.12 19.18
C GLN A 375 19.08 25.69 19.33
#